data_AF-A0A970RSK8-F1
#
_entry.id   AF-A0A970RSK8-F1
#
_cell.length_a   1.000
_cell.length_b   1.000
_cell.length_c   1.000
_cell.angle_alpha   90.00
_cell.angle_beta   90.00
_cell.angle_gamma   90.00
#
_symmetry.space_group_name_H-M   'P 1'
#
loop_
_entity.id
_entity.type
_entity.pdbx_description
1 polymer ?
#
loop_
_entity_poly.entity_id
_entity_poly.type
_entity_poly.pdbx_seq_one_letter_code
_entity_poly.pdbx_strand_id
1 'polypeptide(L)'
;AENPCACCGELSGTDVNCRVYEYNGKVYEVPTEKMLAESILSAIFSRQDDDCACEVYELPQNLKDFFEGKQNKSACSCGENCC
;
A
#
# COMPACT_ATOMS: atom_id res chain seq x y z
N ALA A 1 -4.84 2.85 -8.20
CA ALA A 1 -3.67 2.87 -9.10
C ALA A 1 -2.41 2.72 -8.26
N GLU A 2 -1.27 2.44 -8.89
CA GLU A 2 0.04 2.35 -8.23
C GLU A 2 1.07 3.16 -9.02
N ASN A 3 2.09 3.69 -8.33
CA ASN A 3 3.20 4.42 -8.94
C ASN A 3 4.55 3.97 -8.35
N PRO A 4 5.67 4.17 -9.07
CA PRO A 4 7.00 3.87 -8.54
C PRO A 4 7.28 4.64 -7.25
N CYS A 5 7.74 3.95 -6.22
CA CYS A 5 8.05 4.53 -4.92
C CYS A 5 9.52 4.30 -4.55
N ALA A 6 10.29 5.38 -4.59
CA ALA A 6 11.72 5.34 -4.23
C ALA A 6 11.92 4.88 -2.78
N CYS A 7 11.15 5.41 -1.82
CA CYS A 7 11.30 5.06 -0.40
C CYS A 7 11.07 3.57 -0.14
N CYS A 8 10.00 2.99 -0.70
CA CYS A 8 9.71 1.58 -0.51
C CYS A 8 10.68 0.69 -1.27
N GLY A 9 11.14 1.12 -2.44
CA GLY A 9 12.18 0.40 -3.19
C GLY A 9 13.53 0.42 -2.49
N GLU A 10 13.91 1.53 -1.86
CA GLU A 10 15.08 1.59 -0.99
C GLU A 10 14.92 0.65 0.19
N LEU A 11 13.76 0.60 0.85
CA LEU A 11 13.52 -0.27 2.00
C LEU A 11 13.59 -1.77 1.65
N SER A 12 12.99 -2.17 0.53
CA SER A 12 12.98 -3.56 0.07
C SER A 12 14.25 -3.95 -0.68
N GLY A 13 14.95 -3.03 -1.34
CA GLY A 13 16.03 -3.36 -2.27
C GLY A 13 15.55 -3.88 -3.63
N THR A 14 14.27 -3.68 -3.95
CA THR A 14 13.64 -4.03 -5.23
C THR A 14 12.74 -2.87 -5.65
N ASP A 15 12.60 -2.60 -6.96
CA ASP A 15 11.64 -1.61 -7.44
C ASP A 15 10.21 -2.00 -7.04
N VAL A 16 9.53 -1.12 -6.29
CA VAL A 16 8.17 -1.35 -5.78
C VAL A 16 7.27 -0.20 -6.17
N ASN A 17 6.06 -0.53 -6.62
CA ASN A 17 5.01 0.44 -6.85
C ASN A 17 4.09 0.55 -5.63
N CYS A 18 3.92 1.75 -5.09
CA CYS A 18 3.02 2.00 -3.97
C CYS A 18 1.64 2.44 -4.45
N ARG A 19 0.63 2.13 -3.64
CA ARG A 19 -0.74 2.56 -3.89
C ARG A 19 -0.81 4.09 -3.86
N VAL A 20 -1.47 4.67 -4.86
CA VAL A 20 -1.84 6.07 -4.88
C VAL A 20 -3.35 6.23 -4.80
N TYR A 21 -3.77 7.39 -4.30
CA TYR A 21 -5.16 7.72 -4.05
C TYR A 21 -5.56 8.88 -4.95
N GLU A 22 -6.60 8.69 -5.75
CA GLU A 22 -7.16 9.76 -6.55
C GLU A 22 -8.30 10.43 -5.79
N TYR A 23 -8.29 11.77 -5.75
CA TYR A 23 -9.33 12.55 -5.12
C TYR A 23 -9.46 13.93 -5.78
N ASN A 24 -10.66 14.24 -6.27
CA ASN A 24 -10.97 15.49 -7.00
C ASN A 24 -9.99 15.78 -8.16
N GLY A 25 -9.69 14.75 -8.97
CA GLY A 25 -8.81 14.86 -10.14
C GLY A 25 -7.32 15.05 -9.81
N LYS A 26 -6.92 14.86 -8.55
CA LYS A 26 -5.52 14.89 -8.11
C LYS A 26 -5.13 13.53 -7.55
N VAL A 27 -3.88 13.15 -7.76
CA VAL A 27 -3.28 11.92 -7.24
C VAL A 27 -2.43 12.25 -6.01
N TYR A 28 -2.58 11.45 -4.96
CA TYR A 28 -1.87 11.59 -3.69
C TYR A 28 -1.17 10.28 -3.34
N GLU A 29 0.09 10.36 -2.92
CA GLU A 29 0.85 9.19 -2.42
C GLU A 29 0.40 8.78 -1.02
N VAL A 30 -0.06 9.74 -0.23
CA VAL A 30 -0.62 9.53 1.11
C VAL A 30 -2.03 10.11 1.13
N PRO A 31 -3.04 9.37 1.61
CA PRO A 31 -4.40 9.88 1.65
C PRO A 31 -4.48 11.03 2.66
N THR A 32 -5.20 12.09 2.29
CA THR A 32 -5.42 13.23 3.19
C THR A 32 -6.44 12.88 4.29
N GLU A 33 -6.41 13.61 5.41
CA GLU A 33 -7.40 13.45 6.49
C GLU A 33 -8.84 13.57 5.99
N LYS A 34 -9.08 14.51 5.06
CA LYS A 34 -10.39 14.70 4.43
C LYS A 34 -10.84 13.45 3.65
N MET A 35 -9.94 12.85 2.88
CA MET A 35 -10.24 11.63 2.12
C MET A 35 -10.60 10.47 3.04
N LEU A 36 -9.85 10.31 4.14
CA LEU A 36 -10.11 9.27 5.14
C LEU A 36 -11.47 9.49 5.81
N ALA A 37 -11.75 10.71 6.27
CA ALA A 37 -13.02 11.05 6.91
C ALA A 37 -14.21 10.80 5.97
N GLU A 38 -14.14 11.27 4.72
CA GLU A 38 -15.18 11.04 3.73
C GLU A 38 -15.38 9.54 3.42
N SER A 39 -14.29 8.79 3.20
CA SER A 39 -14.38 7.34 2.91
C SER A 39 -15.04 6.56 4.04
N ILE A 40 -14.70 6.87 5.30
CA ILE A 40 -15.30 6.23 6.48
C ILE A 40 -16.78 6.55 6.58
N LEU A 41 -17.15 7.84 6.44
CA LEU A 41 -18.56 8.24 6.52
C LEU A 41 -19.37 7.62 5.38
N SER A 42 -18.84 7.61 4.15
CA SER A 42 -19.45 6.91 3.02
C SER A 42 -19.63 5.43 3.30
N ALA A 43 -18.64 4.72 3.82
CA ALA A 43 -18.78 3.29 4.14
C ALA A 43 -19.90 3.02 5.17
N ILE A 44 -20.10 3.92 6.14
CA ILE A 44 -21.14 3.79 7.18
C ILE A 44 -22.53 4.09 6.61
N PHE A 45 -22.67 5.18 5.85
CA PHE A 45 -23.98 5.69 5.42
C PHE A 45 -24.42 5.16 4.05
N SER A 46 -23.48 4.75 3.20
CA SER A 46 -23.74 4.18 1.88
C SER A 46 -23.83 2.67 1.91
N ARG A 47 -24.37 2.07 2.99
CA ARG A 47 -24.69 0.63 3.05
C ARG A 47 -25.53 0.23 1.84
N GLN A 48 -24.87 -0.14 0.76
CA GLN A 48 -25.37 -1.11 -0.18
C GLN A 48 -25.27 -2.45 0.54
N ASP A 49 -26.28 -3.29 0.38
CA ASP A 49 -26.28 -4.67 0.84
C ASP A 49 -25.18 -5.41 0.07
N ASP A 50 -23.92 -5.13 0.40
CA ASP A 50 -22.79 -5.84 -0.18
C ASP A 50 -22.72 -7.17 0.55
N ASP A 51 -23.32 -8.13 -0.13
CA ASP A 51 -23.09 -9.56 -0.08
C ASP A 51 -21.74 -9.83 0.60
N CYS A 52 -21.78 -10.59 1.70
CA CYS A 52 -20.61 -11.08 2.41
C CYS A 52 -19.55 -11.45 1.37
N ALA A 53 -18.48 -10.65 1.25
CA ALA A 53 -17.43 -10.88 0.28
C ALA A 53 -16.69 -12.15 0.70
N CYS A 54 -17.21 -13.29 0.26
CA CYS A 54 -16.70 -14.64 0.51
C CYS A 54 -15.44 -14.92 -0.32
N GLU A 55 -14.88 -13.91 -0.97
CA GLU A 55 -13.67 -14.09 -1.78
C GLU A 55 -12.45 -14.21 -0.86
N VAL A 56 -11.63 -15.21 -1.16
CA VAL A 56 -10.38 -15.45 -0.45
C VAL A 56 -9.43 -14.31 -0.77
N TYR A 57 -8.90 -13.67 0.27
CA TYR A 57 -7.90 -12.63 0.10
C TYR A 57 -6.65 -13.16 -0.62
N GLU A 58 -6.23 -12.50 -1.69
CA GLU A 58 -4.97 -12.74 -2.37
C GLU A 58 -3.99 -11.58 -2.15
N LEU A 59 -2.74 -11.90 -1.82
CA LEU A 59 -1.70 -10.89 -1.62
C LEU A 59 -1.36 -10.19 -2.97
N PRO A 60 -1.51 -8.86 -3.06
CA PRO A 60 -1.15 -8.09 -4.25
C PRO A 60 0.33 -8.22 -4.63
N GLN A 61 0.63 -8.10 -5.93
CA GLN A 61 1.98 -8.31 -6.46
C GLN A 61 3.01 -7.33 -5.89
N ASN A 62 2.67 -6.04 -5.76
CA ASN A 62 3.60 -5.06 -5.18
C ASN A 62 4.01 -5.38 -3.74
N LEU A 63 3.11 -5.97 -2.95
CA LEU A 63 3.44 -6.43 -1.61
C LEU A 63 4.31 -7.69 -1.63
N LYS A 64 4.06 -8.62 -2.55
CA LYS A 64 4.95 -9.78 -2.77
C LYS A 64 6.37 -9.31 -3.10
N ASP A 65 6.51 -8.44 -4.09
CA ASP A 65 7.80 -7.89 -4.54
C ASP A 65 8.54 -7.16 -3.41
N PHE A 66 7.80 -6.36 -2.62
CA PHE A 66 8.36 -5.66 -1.46
C PHE A 66 8.91 -6.62 -0.42
N PHE A 67 8.14 -7.63 -0.01
CA PHE A 67 8.56 -8.54 1.07
C PHE A 67 9.64 -9.52 0.61
N GLU A 68 9.60 -10.01 -0.63
CA GLU A 68 10.66 -10.82 -1.23
C GLU A 68 11.96 -10.02 -1.35
N GLY A 69 11.88 -8.79 -1.86
CA GLY A 69 13.02 -7.87 -1.89
C GLY A 69 13.61 -7.68 -0.50
N LYS A 70 12.76 -7.33 0.48
CA LYS A 70 13.19 -7.09 1.86
C LYS A 70 13.89 -8.31 2.46
N GLN A 71 13.42 -9.53 2.16
CA GLN A 71 14.07 -10.76 2.58
C GLN A 71 15.45 -10.90 1.93
N ASN A 72 15.59 -10.62 0.63
CA ASN A 72 16.85 -10.72 -0.10
C ASN A 72 17.86 -9.64 0.29
N LYS A 73 17.40 -8.44 0.67
CA LYS A 73 18.24 -7.33 1.14
C LYS A 73 18.84 -7.56 2.53
N SER A 74 18.33 -8.52 3.30
CA SER A 74 18.85 -8.86 4.64
C SER A 74 20.32 -9.32 4.66
N ALA A 75 20.96 -9.47 3.50
CA ALA A 75 22.41 -9.65 3.35
C ALA A 75 23.25 -8.35 3.47
N CYS A 76 22.73 -7.29 4.09
CA CYS A 76 23.52 -6.08 4.34
C CYS A 76 24.55 -6.32 5.46
N SER A 77 25.81 -5.94 5.23
CA SER A 77 26.96 -6.17 6.14
C SER A 77 26.90 -5.40 7.48
N CYS A 78 25.85 -4.62 7.73
CA CYS A 78 25.59 -3.97 9.01
C CYS A 78 24.68 -4.88 9.84
N GLY A 79 25.21 -5.40 10.96
CA GLY A 79 24.49 -6.31 11.87
C GLY A 79 23.17 -5.75 12.42
N GLU A 80 22.49 -6.57 13.23
CA GLU A 80 21.07 -6.56 13.66
C GLU A 80 20.42 -5.25 14.19
N ASN A 81 21.01 -4.06 14.04
CA ASN A 81 20.42 -2.78 14.45
C ASN A 81 20.60 -1.69 13.39
N CYS A 82 19.73 -1.67 12.38
CA CYS A 82 19.48 -0.45 11.60
C CYS A 82 18.02 -0.05 11.79
N CYS A 83 17.82 1.09 12.47
CA CYS A 83 16.57 1.83 12.58
C CYS A 83 16.19 2.48 11.25
#